data_AF-A0A353GCG9-F1
#
_entry.id   AF-A0A353GCG9-F1
#
_cell.length_a   1.000
_cell.length_b   1.000
_cell.length_c   1.000
_cell.angle_alpha   90.00
_cell.angle_beta   90.00
_cell.angle_gamma   90.00
#
_symmetry.space_group_name_H-M   'P 1'
#
loop_
_entity.id
_entity.type
_entity.pdbx_description
1 polymer ?
#
loop_
_entity_poly.entity_id
_entity_poly.type
_entity_poly.pdbx_seq_one_letter_code
_entity_poly.pdbx_strand_id
1 'polypeptide(L)'
;MQALNGSNSKKGLAMRPLHHLVSIFPGVALSCAVALGGYGIAYGVQRLTGQTLVDALVWCIVLGTAVNSLFDVPAKMRDGIHFCAKIILDVAIVLLGASISLSQIAGNGFGLIGAVMLVVCCALSCSYLIGRGLGLPHPLALLVACGNSICGNSAIMAAAPVIGADSDDVASSIAFTAVLGIVVVLMLPLAVYFTGMNTLQYGMLAGMTVYAVPQV
;
A
#
# COMPACT_ATOMS: atom_id res chain seq x y z
N MET A 1 -20.67 3.09 -36.82
CA MET A 1 -20.11 3.64 -38.07
C MET A 1 -19.05 4.67 -37.71
N GLN A 2 -17.79 4.25 -37.58
CA GLN A 2 -16.57 5.03 -37.85
C GLN A 2 -15.38 4.11 -37.57
N ALA A 3 -15.01 3.37 -38.60
CA ALA A 3 -13.73 2.71 -38.71
C ALA A 3 -12.94 3.43 -39.82
N LEU A 4 -11.62 3.46 -39.64
CA LEU A 4 -10.58 3.68 -40.65
C LEU A 4 -10.27 5.14 -41.05
N ASN A 5 -9.20 5.69 -40.47
CA ASN A 5 -8.13 6.26 -41.29
C ASN A 5 -6.78 6.05 -40.61
N GLY A 6 -6.07 5.00 -41.04
CA GLY A 6 -4.67 4.79 -40.75
C GLY A 6 -3.83 5.27 -41.93
N SER A 7 -2.66 5.85 -41.62
CA SER A 7 -1.49 6.16 -42.48
C SER A 7 -1.08 7.62 -42.23
N ASN A 8 0.15 7.99 -41.85
CA ASN A 8 1.41 7.42 -42.29
C ASN A 8 2.57 7.90 -41.39
N SER A 9 3.62 7.09 -41.36
CA SER A 9 5.02 7.52 -41.35
C SER A 9 5.72 7.90 -40.04
N LYS A 10 6.19 6.85 -39.35
CA LYS A 10 7.60 6.65 -38.98
C LYS A 10 8.53 7.88 -39.10
N LYS A 11 8.62 8.72 -38.06
CA LYS A 11 9.80 9.56 -37.81
C LYS A 11 10.06 9.68 -36.30
N GLY A 12 11.22 9.19 -35.86
CA GLY A 12 11.82 9.55 -34.58
C GLY A 12 11.96 8.44 -33.54
N LEU A 13 12.37 7.23 -33.94
CA LEU A 13 12.67 6.11 -33.03
C LEU A 13 14.09 6.18 -32.42
N ALA A 14 14.64 7.38 -32.16
CA ALA A 14 16.03 7.53 -31.71
C ALA A 14 16.33 8.69 -30.74
N MET A 15 15.33 9.32 -30.09
CA MET A 15 15.57 10.34 -29.02
C MET A 15 14.47 10.35 -27.94
N ARG A 16 14.00 9.19 -27.45
CA ARG A 16 12.86 9.10 -26.52
C ARG A 16 13.12 8.72 -25.04
N PRO A 17 14.30 8.25 -24.58
CA PRO A 17 14.46 7.95 -23.14
C PRO A 17 14.78 9.19 -22.28
N LEU A 18 15.49 10.20 -22.82
CA LEU A 18 15.94 11.35 -22.03
C LEU A 18 14.79 12.29 -21.59
N HIS A 19 13.82 12.57 -22.48
CA HIS A 19 12.72 13.48 -22.15
C HIS A 19 11.76 12.89 -21.11
N HIS A 20 11.58 11.56 -21.12
CA HIS A 20 10.76 10.86 -20.14
C HIS A 20 11.41 10.86 -18.74
N LEU A 21 12.75 10.78 -18.68
CA LEU A 21 13.50 10.83 -17.42
C LEU A 21 13.52 12.25 -16.81
N VAL A 22 13.60 13.28 -17.65
CA VAL A 22 13.51 14.70 -17.25
C VAL A 22 12.09 15.05 -16.76
N SER A 23 11.06 14.42 -17.30
CA SER A 23 9.66 14.62 -16.88
C SER A 23 9.33 14.00 -15.52
N ILE A 24 10.04 12.94 -15.12
CA ILE A 24 9.82 12.22 -13.84
C ILE A 24 10.53 12.93 -12.68
N PHE A 25 11.65 13.60 -12.97
CA PHE A 25 12.49 14.28 -11.98
C PHE A 25 11.73 15.20 -10.99
N PRO A 26 10.80 16.09 -11.42
CA PRO A 26 10.12 16.99 -10.49
C PRO A 26 9.24 16.25 -9.47
N GLY A 27 8.58 15.16 -9.86
CA GLY A 27 7.76 14.36 -8.94
C GLY A 27 8.60 13.53 -7.95
N VAL A 28 9.73 12.99 -8.41
CA VAL A 28 10.69 12.29 -7.53
C VAL A 28 11.32 13.27 -6.55
N ALA A 29 11.72 14.46 -7.01
CA ALA A 29 12.28 15.50 -6.15
C ALA A 29 11.30 15.94 -5.06
N LEU A 30 10.01 16.10 -5.39
CA LEU A 30 8.97 16.39 -4.40
C LEU A 30 8.83 15.25 -3.38
N SER A 31 8.79 14.00 -3.85
CA SER A 31 8.68 12.83 -2.96
C SER A 31 9.88 12.73 -2.01
N CYS A 32 11.09 12.97 -2.51
CA CYS A 32 12.29 13.07 -1.68
C CYS A 32 12.24 14.24 -0.70
N ALA A 33 11.75 15.41 -1.11
CA ALA A 33 11.61 16.57 -0.25
C ALA A 33 10.63 16.31 0.91
N VAL A 34 9.49 15.68 0.63
CA VAL A 34 8.52 15.25 1.65
C VAL A 34 9.14 14.24 2.61
N ALA A 35 9.84 13.23 2.08
CA ALA A 35 10.50 12.21 2.90
C ALA A 35 11.60 12.80 3.81
N LEU A 36 12.44 13.69 3.27
CA LEU A 36 13.48 14.39 4.05
C LEU A 36 12.86 15.34 5.07
N GLY A 37 11.77 16.03 4.72
CA GLY A 37 11.01 16.88 5.63
C GLY A 37 10.43 16.08 6.79
N GLY A 38 9.76 14.94 6.52
CA GLY A 38 9.17 14.09 7.53
C GLY A 38 10.22 13.48 8.46
N TYR A 39 11.31 12.97 7.89
CA TYR A 39 12.44 12.46 8.67
C TYR A 39 13.12 13.56 9.51
N GLY A 40 13.29 14.76 8.95
CA GLY A 40 13.86 15.92 9.65
C GLY A 40 13.00 16.38 10.83
N ILE A 41 11.68 16.41 10.66
CA ILE A 41 10.73 16.72 11.75
C ILE A 41 10.82 15.63 12.83
N ALA A 42 10.79 14.35 12.44
CA ALA A 42 10.89 13.25 13.39
C ALA A 42 12.20 13.32 14.22
N TYR A 43 13.33 13.57 13.56
CA TYR A 43 14.63 13.74 14.21
C TYR A 43 14.67 14.97 15.14
N GLY A 44 14.10 16.10 14.71
CA GLY A 44 14.00 17.32 15.52
C GLY A 44 13.16 17.12 16.77
N VAL A 45 11.99 16.48 16.63
CA VAL A 45 11.09 16.16 17.75
C VAL A 45 11.76 15.21 18.74
N GLN A 46 12.48 14.19 18.25
CA GLN A 46 13.22 13.27 19.11
C GLN A 46 14.30 13.99 19.92
N ARG A 47 15.02 14.94 19.30
CA ARG A 47 16.08 15.70 19.97
C ARG A 47 15.55 16.67 21.04
N LEU A 48 14.37 17.24 20.82
CA LEU A 48 13.73 18.19 21.73
C LEU A 48 12.99 17.49 22.89
N THR A 49 12.34 16.36 22.63
CA THR A 49 11.42 15.71 23.58
C THR A 49 12.05 14.51 24.29
N GLY A 50 13.19 13.99 23.80
CA GLY A 50 13.88 12.83 24.37
C GLY A 50 13.14 11.50 24.21
N GLN A 51 11.97 11.50 23.57
CA GLN A 51 11.14 10.31 23.32
C GLN A 51 10.65 10.30 21.86
N THR A 52 10.65 9.14 21.23
CA THR A 52 10.07 8.91 19.90
C THR A 52 8.56 8.72 20.02
N LEU A 53 7.83 9.83 20.19
CA LEU A 53 6.37 9.80 20.34
C LEU A 53 5.66 9.37 19.04
N VAL A 54 6.24 9.67 17.87
CA VAL A 54 5.64 9.42 16.55
C VAL A 54 6.72 8.94 15.58
N ASP A 55 6.44 7.84 14.88
CA ASP A 55 7.36 7.26 13.90
C ASP A 55 7.57 8.18 12.68
N ALA A 56 8.74 8.11 12.06
CA ALA A 56 9.06 8.92 10.88
C ALA A 56 8.07 8.67 9.73
N LEU A 57 7.56 7.44 9.59
CA LEU A 57 6.57 7.10 8.57
C LEU A 57 5.27 7.91 8.73
N VAL A 58 4.80 8.10 9.96
CA VAL A 58 3.59 8.86 10.25
C VAL A 58 3.79 10.33 9.88
N TRP A 59 4.95 10.92 10.21
CA TRP A 59 5.28 12.29 9.80
C TRP A 59 5.35 12.45 8.28
N CYS A 60 5.93 11.48 7.56
CA CYS A 60 5.96 11.47 6.10
C CYS A 60 4.54 11.42 5.50
N ILE A 61 3.65 10.59 6.04
CA ILE A 61 2.25 10.50 5.59
C ILE A 61 1.50 11.81 5.82
N VAL A 62 1.63 12.39 7.02
CA VAL A 62 0.96 13.66 7.38
C VAL A 62 1.46 14.79 6.49
N LEU A 63 2.78 14.91 6.26
CA LEU A 63 3.31 15.91 5.34
C LEU A 63 2.87 15.66 3.89
N GLY A 64 2.92 14.42 3.41
CA GLY A 64 2.52 14.08 2.05
C GLY A 64 1.05 14.42 1.78
N THR A 65 0.17 14.07 2.72
CA THR A 65 -1.27 14.41 2.64
C THR A 65 -1.52 15.91 2.75
N ALA A 66 -0.81 16.61 3.65
CA ALA A 66 -0.90 18.07 3.76
C ALA A 66 -0.44 18.77 2.47
N VAL A 67 0.68 18.35 1.87
CA VAL A 67 1.16 18.90 0.60
C VAL A 67 0.15 18.65 -0.52
N ASN A 68 -0.39 17.44 -0.62
CA ASN A 68 -1.39 17.10 -1.64
C ASN A 68 -2.72 17.85 -1.45
N SER A 69 -3.08 18.21 -0.21
CA SER A 69 -4.31 18.94 0.09
C SER A 69 -4.17 20.46 -0.01
N LEU A 70 -2.98 21.01 0.26
CA LEU A 70 -2.72 22.46 0.26
C LEU A 70 -2.20 22.97 -1.07
N PHE A 71 -1.50 22.13 -1.85
CA PHE A 71 -0.94 22.50 -3.14
C PHE A 71 -1.61 21.70 -4.25
N ASP A 72 -2.09 22.37 -5.30
CA ASP A 72 -2.55 21.69 -6.51
C ASP A 72 -1.32 21.14 -7.26
N VAL A 73 -1.02 19.87 -7.03
CA VAL A 73 0.17 19.21 -7.60
C VAL A 73 0.03 19.11 -9.12
N PRO A 74 0.90 19.78 -9.90
CA PRO A 74 0.82 19.80 -11.35
C PRO A 74 0.89 18.39 -11.94
N ALA A 75 0.21 18.15 -13.07
CA ALA A 75 0.19 16.84 -13.75
C ALA A 75 1.59 16.27 -13.99
N LYS A 76 2.59 17.11 -14.31
CA LYS A 76 3.99 16.69 -14.52
C LYS A 76 4.66 16.11 -13.27
N MET A 77 4.25 16.52 -12.07
CA MET A 77 4.75 15.93 -10.81
C MET A 77 4.05 14.60 -10.49
N ARG A 78 2.79 14.43 -10.89
CA ARG A 78 2.03 13.19 -10.67
C ARG A 78 2.68 11.99 -11.34
N ASP A 79 3.23 12.17 -12.54
CA ASP A 79 3.96 11.11 -13.25
C ASP A 79 5.17 10.61 -12.44
N GLY A 80 5.91 11.52 -11.80
CA GLY A 80 7.05 11.17 -10.95
C GLY A 80 6.64 10.53 -9.63
N ILE A 81 5.54 10.98 -9.02
CA ILE A 81 4.98 10.36 -7.81
C ILE A 81 4.53 8.92 -8.11
N HIS A 82 3.83 8.70 -9.23
CA HIS A 82 3.40 7.37 -9.64
C HIS A 82 4.59 6.45 -9.97
N PHE A 83 5.67 7.00 -10.53
CA PHE A 83 6.93 6.26 -10.71
C PHE A 83 7.50 5.78 -9.37
N CYS A 84 7.54 6.65 -8.34
CA CYS A 84 7.96 6.26 -6.99
C CYS A 84 7.03 5.19 -6.40
N ALA A 85 5.72 5.43 -6.45
CA ALA A 85 4.71 4.55 -5.84
C ALA A 85 4.66 3.15 -6.46
N LYS A 86 4.99 3.02 -7.76
CA LYS A 86 4.97 1.74 -8.45
C LYS A 86 6.35 1.11 -8.53
N ILE A 87 7.30 1.76 -9.22
CA ILE A 87 8.58 1.13 -9.54
C ILE A 87 9.50 1.09 -8.32
N ILE A 88 9.65 2.21 -7.60
CA ILE A 88 10.54 2.24 -6.44
C ILE A 88 9.99 1.35 -5.33
N LEU A 89 8.67 1.39 -5.09
CA LEU A 89 8.02 0.55 -4.10
C LEU A 89 8.16 -0.95 -4.42
N ASP A 90 7.92 -1.37 -5.67
CA ASP A 90 8.09 -2.77 -6.08
C ASP A 90 9.54 -3.23 -5.89
N VAL A 91 10.52 -2.40 -6.28
CA VAL A 91 11.95 -2.69 -6.05
C VAL A 91 12.25 -2.81 -4.56
N ALA A 92 11.70 -1.92 -3.72
CA ALA A 92 11.87 -1.99 -2.28
C ALA A 92 11.27 -3.27 -1.69
N ILE A 93 10.08 -3.70 -2.14
CA ILE A 93 9.45 -4.95 -1.71
C ILE A 93 10.30 -6.17 -2.12
N VAL A 94 10.85 -6.17 -3.34
CA VAL A 94 11.74 -7.24 -3.80
C VAL A 94 13.02 -7.29 -2.95
N LEU A 95 13.63 -6.13 -2.67
CA LEU A 95 14.83 -6.04 -1.81
C LEU A 95 14.53 -6.42 -0.36
N LEU A 96 13.34 -6.07 0.15
CA LEU A 96 12.89 -6.47 1.48
C LEU A 96 12.75 -7.99 1.56
N GLY A 97 12.18 -8.63 0.52
CA GLY A 97 12.15 -10.09 0.39
C GLY A 97 13.55 -10.71 0.32
N ALA A 98 14.47 -10.09 -0.44
CA ALA A 98 15.86 -10.54 -0.52
C ALA A 98 16.65 -10.35 0.79
N SER A 99 16.22 -9.40 1.64
CA SER A 99 16.84 -9.14 2.95
C SER A 99 16.42 -10.16 4.02
N ILE A 100 15.32 -10.88 3.81
CA ILE A 100 14.96 -12.00 4.68
C ILE A 100 16.07 -13.04 4.59
N SER A 101 16.71 -13.31 5.73
CA SER A 101 17.88 -14.16 5.75
C SER A 101 17.50 -15.57 5.29
N LEU A 102 18.18 -16.10 4.28
CA LEU A 102 18.06 -17.52 3.92
C LEU A 102 18.35 -18.42 5.13
N SER A 103 19.13 -17.94 6.12
CA SER A 103 19.35 -18.68 7.38
C SER A 103 18.10 -18.78 8.26
N GLN A 104 17.25 -17.75 8.29
CA GLN A 104 15.97 -17.79 9.02
C GLN A 104 14.96 -18.72 8.33
N ILE A 105 14.98 -18.75 6.99
CA ILE A 105 14.15 -19.67 6.19
C ILE A 105 14.69 -21.10 6.33
N ALA A 106 16.00 -21.32 6.27
CA ALA A 106 16.60 -22.64 6.42
C ALA A 106 16.47 -23.21 7.84
N GLY A 107 16.57 -22.35 8.87
CA GLY A 107 16.42 -22.76 10.28
C GLY A 107 14.97 -23.06 10.69
N ASN A 108 13.98 -22.37 10.11
CA ASN A 108 12.56 -22.65 10.34
C ASN A 108 11.94 -23.61 9.29
N GLY A 109 12.68 -23.90 8.22
CA GLY A 109 12.37 -24.88 7.17
C GLY A 109 11.02 -24.67 6.46
N PHE A 110 10.52 -25.76 5.86
CA PHE A 110 9.17 -25.86 5.28
C PHE A 110 8.03 -25.56 6.28
N GLY A 111 8.32 -25.59 7.59
CA GLY A 111 7.35 -25.29 8.64
C GLY A 111 6.85 -23.84 8.59
N LEU A 112 7.74 -22.87 8.36
CA LEU A 112 7.36 -21.47 8.22
C LEU A 112 6.50 -21.23 6.97
N ILE A 113 6.88 -21.83 5.84
CA ILE A 113 6.12 -21.75 4.58
C ILE A 113 4.74 -22.37 4.77
N GLY A 114 4.66 -23.56 5.39
CA GLY A 114 3.41 -24.23 5.69
C GLY A 114 2.50 -23.39 6.62
N ALA A 115 3.08 -22.79 7.67
CA ALA A 115 2.35 -21.92 8.58
C ALA A 115 1.80 -20.67 7.87
N VAL A 116 2.62 -19.98 7.06
CA VAL A 116 2.18 -18.82 6.28
C VAL A 116 1.08 -19.20 5.31
N MET A 117 1.26 -20.29 4.55
CA MET A 117 0.22 -20.78 3.63
C MET A 117 -1.07 -21.12 4.36
N LEU A 118 -0.99 -21.78 5.52
CA LEU A 118 -2.16 -22.11 6.32
C LEU A 118 -2.87 -20.87 6.87
N VAL A 119 -2.12 -19.89 7.40
CA VAL A 119 -2.68 -18.63 7.91
C VAL A 119 -3.32 -17.83 6.78
N VAL A 120 -2.65 -17.69 5.64
CA VAL A 120 -3.20 -16.96 4.48
C VAL A 120 -4.43 -17.67 3.94
N CYS A 121 -4.41 -18.99 3.76
CA CYS A 121 -5.58 -19.76 3.31
C CYS A 121 -6.75 -19.65 4.29
N CYS A 122 -6.48 -19.70 5.60
CA CYS A 122 -7.49 -19.55 6.64
C CYS A 122 -8.08 -18.13 6.64
N ALA A 123 -7.23 -17.09 6.60
CA ALA A 123 -7.65 -15.70 6.56
C ALA A 123 -8.45 -15.37 5.28
N LEU A 124 -7.99 -15.87 4.13
CA LEU A 124 -8.66 -15.69 2.85
C LEU A 124 -10.01 -16.40 2.82
N SER A 125 -10.08 -17.65 3.29
CA SER A 125 -11.34 -18.39 3.37
C SER A 125 -12.33 -17.73 4.33
N CYS A 126 -11.87 -17.32 5.52
CA CYS A 126 -12.73 -16.61 6.48
C CYS A 126 -13.22 -15.29 5.93
N SER A 127 -12.33 -14.45 5.39
CA SER A 127 -12.69 -13.14 4.82
C SER A 127 -13.65 -13.30 3.64
N TYR A 128 -13.43 -14.30 2.78
CA TYR A 128 -14.30 -14.60 1.66
C TYR A 128 -15.69 -15.07 2.11
N LEU A 129 -15.77 -16.00 3.07
CA LEU A 129 -17.04 -16.47 3.62
C LEU A 129 -17.83 -15.36 4.31
N ILE A 130 -17.15 -14.48 5.06
CA ILE A 130 -17.76 -13.31 5.67
C ILE A 130 -18.29 -12.37 4.59
N GLY A 131 -17.48 -12.07 3.56
CA GLY A 131 -17.91 -11.23 2.43
C GLY A 131 -19.12 -11.80 1.69
N ARG A 132 -19.15 -13.12 1.46
CA ARG A 132 -20.31 -13.81 0.86
C ARG A 132 -21.53 -13.79 1.77
N GLY A 133 -21.34 -13.94 3.09
CA GLY A 133 -22.40 -13.81 4.09
C GLY A 133 -23.02 -12.41 4.15
N LEU A 134 -22.25 -11.38 3.82
CA LEU A 134 -22.71 -9.99 3.66
C LEU A 134 -23.37 -9.72 2.30
N GLY A 135 -23.47 -10.73 1.42
CA GLY A 135 -24.15 -10.61 0.12
C GLY A 135 -23.28 -10.06 -1.02
N LEU A 136 -21.97 -9.99 -0.86
CA LEU A 136 -21.08 -9.50 -1.92
C LEU A 136 -21.04 -10.47 -3.12
N PRO A 137 -20.97 -9.95 -4.36
CA PRO A 137 -20.75 -10.75 -5.54
C PRO A 137 -19.37 -11.42 -5.50
N HIS A 138 -19.22 -12.55 -6.20
CA HIS A 138 -18.01 -13.37 -6.17
C HIS A 138 -16.70 -12.61 -6.41
N PRO A 139 -16.58 -11.77 -7.45
CA PRO A 139 -15.34 -11.04 -7.75
C PRO A 139 -14.97 -10.09 -6.60
N LEU A 140 -15.94 -9.30 -6.15
CA LEU A 140 -15.74 -8.31 -5.08
C LEU A 140 -15.40 -8.97 -3.74
N ALA A 141 -16.09 -10.04 -3.37
CA ALA A 141 -15.80 -10.79 -2.14
C ALA A 141 -14.38 -11.37 -2.14
N LEU A 142 -13.92 -11.88 -3.28
CA LEU A 142 -12.58 -12.44 -3.40
C LEU A 142 -11.49 -11.36 -3.39
N LEU A 143 -11.73 -10.23 -4.07
CA LEU A 143 -10.81 -9.09 -4.04
C LEU A 143 -10.65 -8.53 -2.63
N VAL A 144 -11.76 -8.31 -1.91
CA VAL A 144 -11.72 -7.85 -0.51
C VAL A 144 -10.99 -8.87 0.37
N ALA A 145 -11.24 -10.17 0.19
CA ALA A 145 -10.55 -11.22 0.94
C ALA A 145 -9.04 -11.25 0.68
N CYS A 146 -8.61 -11.11 -0.59
CA CYS A 146 -7.20 -11.01 -0.95
C CYS A 146 -6.54 -9.77 -0.34
N GLY A 147 -7.20 -8.62 -0.42
CA GLY A 147 -6.71 -7.37 0.17
C GLY A 147 -6.52 -7.47 1.67
N ASN A 148 -7.50 -8.07 2.38
CA ASN A 148 -7.50 -8.17 3.84
C ASN A 148 -6.65 -9.32 4.41
N SER A 149 -6.08 -10.20 3.58
CA SER A 149 -5.34 -11.38 4.05
C SER A 149 -3.85 -11.39 3.65
N ILE A 150 -3.43 -10.48 2.77
CA ILE A 150 -2.09 -10.48 2.17
C ILE A 150 -1.42 -9.12 2.39
N CYS A 151 -1.64 -8.16 1.50
CA CYS A 151 -0.94 -6.86 1.50
C CYS A 151 -1.82 -5.68 1.02
N GLY A 152 -3.14 -5.73 1.21
CA GLY A 152 -4.02 -4.61 0.83
C GLY A 152 -4.16 -4.41 -0.68
N ASN A 153 -4.07 -3.16 -1.13
CA ASN A 153 -4.37 -2.74 -2.51
C ASN A 153 -3.49 -3.45 -3.56
N SER A 154 -2.23 -3.73 -3.25
CA SER A 154 -1.32 -4.47 -4.15
C SER A 154 -1.82 -5.89 -4.44
N ALA A 155 -2.41 -6.55 -3.43
CA ALA A 155 -2.99 -7.88 -3.60
C ALA A 155 -4.28 -7.83 -4.44
N ILE A 156 -5.12 -6.80 -4.24
CA ILE A 156 -6.32 -6.57 -5.06
C ILE A 156 -5.92 -6.39 -6.53
N MET A 157 -4.95 -5.52 -6.80
CA MET A 157 -4.49 -5.24 -8.16
C MET A 157 -3.84 -6.44 -8.85
N ALA A 158 -3.13 -7.29 -8.11
CA ALA A 158 -2.55 -8.52 -8.63
C ALA A 158 -3.60 -9.61 -8.90
N ALA A 159 -4.63 -9.71 -8.05
CA ALA A 159 -5.68 -10.73 -8.18
C ALA A 159 -6.74 -10.38 -9.24
N ALA A 160 -7.03 -9.10 -9.46
CA ALA A 160 -8.04 -8.62 -10.40
C ALA A 160 -7.96 -9.24 -11.82
N PRO A 161 -6.80 -9.23 -12.52
CA PRO A 161 -6.70 -9.82 -13.86
C PRO A 161 -6.81 -11.35 -13.85
N VAL A 162 -6.47 -12.01 -12.73
CA VAL A 162 -6.52 -13.48 -12.61
C VAL A 162 -7.96 -13.98 -12.56
N ILE A 163 -8.85 -13.21 -11.95
CA ILE A 163 -10.27 -13.57 -11.80
C ILE A 163 -11.20 -12.86 -12.80
N GLY A 164 -10.64 -12.04 -13.70
CA GLY A 164 -11.40 -11.28 -14.69
C GLY A 164 -12.31 -10.21 -14.06
N ALA A 165 -11.88 -9.56 -12.98
CA ALA A 165 -12.66 -8.52 -12.33
C ALA A 165 -12.62 -7.20 -13.13
N ASP A 166 -13.76 -6.53 -13.19
CA ASP A 166 -13.88 -5.23 -13.83
C ASP A 166 -13.29 -4.10 -12.96
N SER A 167 -13.00 -2.96 -13.57
CA SER A 167 -12.47 -1.78 -12.85
C SER A 167 -13.37 -1.32 -11.71
N ASP A 168 -14.68 -1.52 -11.84
CA ASP A 168 -15.68 -1.15 -10.83
C ASP A 168 -15.60 -2.06 -9.61
N ASP A 169 -15.34 -3.36 -9.79
CA ASP A 169 -15.11 -4.32 -8.69
C ASP A 169 -13.80 -4.01 -7.96
N VAL A 170 -12.76 -3.61 -8.68
CA VAL A 170 -11.47 -3.18 -8.11
C VAL A 170 -11.65 -1.92 -7.28
N ALA A 171 -12.27 -0.88 -7.84
CA ALA A 171 -12.53 0.36 -7.11
C ALA A 171 -13.42 0.13 -5.88
N SER A 172 -14.48 -0.68 -6.03
CA SER A 172 -15.40 -1.00 -4.94
C SER A 172 -14.73 -1.81 -3.83
N SER A 173 -13.87 -2.77 -4.18
CA SER A 173 -13.13 -3.56 -3.19
C SER A 173 -12.11 -2.72 -2.42
N ILE A 174 -11.39 -1.80 -3.09
CA ILE A 174 -10.49 -0.83 -2.43
C ILE A 174 -11.27 0.08 -1.48
N ALA A 175 -12.45 0.56 -1.90
CA ALA A 175 -13.30 1.37 -1.04
C ALA A 175 -13.80 0.58 0.19
N PHE A 176 -14.17 -0.68 0.00
CA PHE A 176 -14.61 -1.55 1.10
C PHE A 176 -13.48 -1.80 2.11
N THR A 177 -12.27 -2.15 1.63
CA THR A 177 -11.12 -2.37 2.51
C THR A 177 -10.69 -1.08 3.21
N ALA A 178 -10.80 0.08 2.55
CA ALA A 178 -10.58 1.38 3.17
C ALA A 178 -11.52 1.63 4.35
N VAL A 179 -12.83 1.41 4.16
CA VAL A 179 -13.84 1.59 5.21
C VAL A 179 -13.60 0.63 6.37
N LEU A 180 -13.32 -0.65 6.09
CA LEU A 180 -12.98 -1.64 7.12
C LEU A 180 -11.73 -1.23 7.90
N GLY A 181 -10.70 -0.75 7.21
CA GLY A 181 -9.48 -0.23 7.85
C GLY A 181 -9.76 0.94 8.78
N ILE A 182 -10.58 1.91 8.36
CA ILE A 182 -11.01 3.04 9.21
C ILE A 182 -11.77 2.53 10.44
N VAL A 183 -12.69 1.58 10.27
CA VAL A 183 -13.43 0.96 11.38
C VAL A 183 -12.48 0.31 12.38
N VAL A 184 -11.49 -0.46 11.92
CA VAL A 184 -10.49 -1.10 12.79
C VAL A 184 -9.65 -0.06 13.52
N VAL A 185 -9.17 0.98 12.81
CA VAL A 185 -8.38 2.06 13.40
C VAL A 185 -9.15 2.82 14.49
N LEU A 186 -10.46 3.01 14.32
CA LEU A 186 -11.31 3.65 15.33
C LEU A 186 -11.69 2.70 16.48
N MET A 187 -11.87 1.41 16.19
CA MET A 187 -12.17 0.39 17.21
C MET A 187 -10.98 0.06 18.09
N LEU A 188 -9.75 0.09 17.57
CA LEU A 188 -8.53 -0.26 18.31
C LEU A 188 -8.32 0.57 19.61
N PRO A 189 -8.34 1.91 19.59
CA PRO A 189 -8.17 2.71 20.81
C PRO A 189 -9.33 2.52 21.78
N LEU A 190 -10.54 2.28 21.27
CA LEU A 190 -11.71 2.00 22.10
C LEU A 190 -11.58 0.64 22.80
N ALA A 191 -11.08 -0.37 22.09
CA ALA A 191 -10.78 -1.68 22.66
C ALA A 191 -9.75 -1.58 23.79
N VAL A 192 -8.67 -0.82 23.61
CA VAL A 192 -7.67 -0.57 24.67
C VAL A 192 -8.28 0.08 25.90
N TYR A 193 -9.16 1.06 25.70
CA TYR A 193 -9.83 1.74 26.80
C TYR A 193 -10.66 0.76 27.65
N PHE A 194 -11.39 -0.15 27.01
CA PHE A 194 -12.22 -1.13 27.72
C PHE A 194 -11.44 -2.30 28.32
N THR A 195 -10.34 -2.74 27.70
CA THR A 195 -9.59 -3.92 28.17
C THR A 195 -8.37 -3.58 29.03
N GLY A 196 -8.00 -2.30 29.15
CA GLY A 196 -6.83 -1.87 29.93
C GLY A 196 -5.51 -2.47 29.43
N MET A 197 -5.41 -2.75 28.11
CA MET A 197 -4.25 -3.44 27.51
C MET A 197 -2.96 -2.65 27.71
N ASN A 198 -1.86 -3.35 28.00
CA ASN A 198 -0.54 -2.74 28.10
C ASN A 198 -0.03 -2.30 26.70
N THR A 199 0.87 -1.32 26.63
CA THR A 199 1.40 -0.73 25.39
C THR A 199 1.95 -1.78 24.41
N LEU A 200 2.61 -2.83 24.92
CA LEU A 200 3.09 -3.93 24.08
C LEU A 200 1.97 -4.77 23.46
N GLN A 201 0.90 -5.05 24.21
CA GLN A 201 -0.24 -5.83 23.71
C GLN A 201 -1.00 -5.04 22.65
N TYR A 202 -1.19 -3.74 22.90
CA TYR A 202 -1.75 -2.83 21.90
C TYR A 202 -0.88 -2.78 20.64
N GLY A 203 0.44 -2.64 20.79
CA GLY A 203 1.37 -2.61 19.66
C GLY A 203 1.33 -3.89 18.82
N MET A 204 1.26 -5.06 19.48
CA MET A 204 1.12 -6.35 18.78
C MET A 204 -0.23 -6.46 18.06
N LEU A 205 -1.33 -6.09 18.73
CA LEU A 205 -2.67 -6.14 18.13
C LEU A 205 -2.78 -5.18 16.94
N ALA A 206 -2.27 -3.95 17.09
CA ALA A 206 -2.22 -2.94 16.04
C ALA A 206 -1.38 -3.43 14.86
N GLY A 207 -0.20 -3.99 15.11
CA GLY A 207 0.67 -4.53 14.06
C GLY A 207 0.06 -5.70 13.29
N MET A 208 -0.74 -6.55 13.94
CA MET A 208 -1.40 -7.68 13.28
C MET A 208 -2.67 -7.29 12.51
N THR A 209 -3.28 -6.13 12.80
CA THR A 209 -4.60 -5.75 12.25
C THR A 209 -4.56 -4.53 11.33
N VAL A 210 -3.68 -3.56 11.60
CA VAL A 210 -3.62 -2.27 10.89
C VAL A 210 -2.48 -2.27 9.88
N TYR A 211 -2.62 -3.06 8.81
CA TYR A 211 -1.70 -3.04 7.66
C TYR A 211 -2.40 -2.69 6.34
N ALA A 212 -3.74 -2.64 6.32
CA ALA A 212 -4.55 -2.23 5.18
C ALA A 212 -5.05 -0.78 5.40
N VAL A 213 -4.20 0.21 5.13
CA VAL A 213 -4.61 1.62 5.13
C VAL A 213 -4.70 2.10 3.68
N PRO A 214 -5.77 2.81 3.27
CA PRO A 214 -5.99 3.27 1.90
C PRO A 214 -5.10 4.47 1.52
N GLN A 215 -3.82 4.41 1.86
CA GLN A 215 -2.86 5.50 1.64
C GLN A 215 -2.18 5.43 0.27
N VAL A 216 -2.56 4.48 -0.58
CA VAL A 216 -2.02 4.27 -1.94
C VAL A 216 -3.11 4.22 -3.00
#